data_AF-A0A9E0TNV2-F1
#
_entry.id   AF-A0A9E0TNV2-F1
#
_cell.length_a   1.000
_cell.length_b   1.000
_cell.length_c   1.000
_cell.angle_alpha   90.00
_cell.angle_beta   90.00
_cell.angle_gamma   90.00
#
_symmetry.space_group_name_H-M   'P 1'
#
loop_
_entity.id
_entity.type
_entity.pdbx_description
1 polymer ?
#
loop_
_entity_poly.entity_id
_entity_poly.type
_entity_poly.pdbx_seq_one_letter_code
_entity_poly.pdbx_strand_id
1 'polypeptide(L)'
;MPESAAPLPPCPHLPPLRADLDWRSLHAHRGEERAGEFYFSCLEYGQTLWTRRLAARSLLCLDRALGADLTGDEPVLRQWPLPYAAMAWCLTHTPEGVFIGNPRVHFQHYAGRMNEPRREQRRWRAWACWALARAIQPSLPGDPRHVIREPSTAEIAEQLARHGHPGETALWQGVLATCVAGASHP
;
A
#
# COMPACT_ATOMS: atom_id res chain seq x y z
N MET A 1 -3.82 -20.94 27.88
CA MET A 1 -2.91 -20.15 27.01
C MET A 1 -3.53 -20.17 25.63
N PRO A 2 -3.90 -19.03 25.02
CA PRO A 2 -4.35 -19.07 23.62
C PRO A 2 -3.16 -19.56 22.78
N GLU A 3 -3.41 -20.55 21.94
CA GLU A 3 -2.45 -21.09 20.98
C GLU A 3 -1.95 -19.94 20.11
N SER A 4 -0.64 -19.71 20.05
CA SER A 4 -0.07 -18.67 19.19
C SER A 4 -0.37 -19.07 17.75
N ALA A 5 -1.33 -18.40 17.11
CA ALA A 5 -1.68 -18.64 15.71
C ALA A 5 -0.42 -18.56 14.85
N ALA A 6 -0.28 -19.50 13.91
CA ALA A 6 0.89 -19.59 13.05
C ALA A 6 1.12 -18.28 12.27
N PRO A 7 2.41 -17.91 12.03
CA PRO A 7 2.74 -16.75 11.20
C PRO A 7 2.12 -16.82 9.81
N LEU A 8 1.80 -15.66 9.22
CA LEU A 8 1.39 -15.61 7.80
C LEU A 8 2.59 -15.86 6.89
N PRO A 9 2.39 -16.48 5.71
CA PRO A 9 3.45 -16.61 4.71
C PRO A 9 3.96 -15.21 4.30
N PRO A 10 5.26 -15.03 4.08
CA PRO A 10 5.82 -13.73 3.71
C PRO A 10 5.25 -13.22 2.39
N CYS A 11 5.01 -11.91 2.29
CA CYS A 11 4.64 -11.28 1.02
C CYS A 11 5.84 -11.32 0.08
N PRO A 12 5.72 -11.87 -1.15
CA PRO A 12 6.84 -12.01 -2.08
C PRO A 12 7.29 -10.67 -2.68
N HIS A 13 6.46 -9.63 -2.55
CA HIS A 13 6.74 -8.28 -3.05
C HIS A 13 7.35 -7.36 -1.99
N LEU A 14 7.65 -7.89 -0.80
CA LEU A 14 8.33 -7.15 0.26
C LEU A 14 9.72 -7.75 0.53
N PRO A 15 10.66 -6.95 1.07
CA PRO A 15 11.97 -7.43 1.45
C PRO A 15 11.92 -8.65 2.40
N PRO A 16 12.95 -9.50 2.36
CA PRO A 16 13.06 -10.62 3.28
C PRO A 16 12.97 -10.18 4.74
N LEU A 17 12.44 -11.07 5.59
CA LEU A 17 12.39 -10.84 7.03
C LEU A 17 13.80 -10.67 7.60
N ARG A 18 13.95 -9.74 8.53
CA ARG A 18 15.11 -9.65 9.41
C ARG A 18 14.67 -9.98 10.83
N ALA A 19 15.43 -10.85 11.50
CA ALA A 19 15.08 -11.35 12.83
C ALA A 19 15.03 -10.24 13.89
N ASP A 20 15.74 -9.14 13.69
CA ASP A 20 16.03 -8.14 14.73
C ASP A 20 15.23 -6.83 14.55
N LEU A 21 14.26 -6.80 13.63
CA LEU A 21 13.56 -5.58 13.24
C LEU A 21 12.43 -5.24 14.24
N ASP A 22 12.51 -4.06 14.83
CA ASP A 22 11.47 -3.50 15.71
C ASP A 22 11.03 -2.11 15.25
N TRP A 23 10.00 -1.56 15.90
CA TRP A 23 9.41 -0.27 15.54
C TRP A 23 10.40 0.91 15.62
N ARG A 24 11.54 0.75 16.30
CA ARG A 24 12.58 1.78 16.44
C ARG A 24 13.34 1.99 15.13
N SER A 25 13.38 1.00 14.24
CA SER A 25 13.93 1.15 12.89
C SER A 25 13.19 2.23 12.09
N LEU A 26 11.88 2.43 12.32
CA LEU A 26 11.14 3.56 11.74
C LEU A 26 11.36 4.89 12.47
N HIS A 27 11.81 4.86 13.72
CA HIS A 27 12.07 6.06 14.53
C HIS A 27 13.44 6.67 14.27
N ALA A 28 14.36 5.91 13.69
CA ALA A 28 15.62 6.43 13.16
C ALA A 28 15.39 7.54 12.12
N HIS A 29 14.27 7.49 11.39
CA HIS A 29 13.89 8.43 10.33
C HIS A 29 13.05 9.63 10.83
N ARG A 30 13.22 10.07 12.08
CA ARG A 30 12.49 11.22 12.65
C ARG A 30 12.98 12.59 12.13
N GLY A 31 13.95 12.62 11.23
CA GLY A 31 14.41 13.82 10.52
C GLY A 31 13.57 14.15 9.27
N GLU A 32 13.97 15.22 8.56
CA GLU A 32 13.27 15.75 7.38
C GLU A 32 13.41 14.84 6.14
N GLU A 33 14.44 14.00 6.07
CA GLU A 33 14.71 13.13 4.92
C GLU A 33 14.00 11.78 5.03
N ARG A 34 12.73 11.73 4.59
CA ARG A 34 11.97 10.48 4.45
C ARG A 34 12.17 9.83 3.06
N ALA A 35 13.41 9.69 2.64
CA ALA A 35 13.78 9.24 1.29
C ALA A 35 13.92 7.71 1.18
N GLY A 36 14.86 7.20 0.38
CA GLY A 36 15.01 5.78 0.05
C GLY A 36 15.12 4.83 1.25
N GLU A 37 15.85 5.20 2.30
CA GLU A 37 16.01 4.35 3.49
C GLU A 37 14.72 4.25 4.32
N PHE A 38 13.98 5.36 4.44
CA PHE A 38 12.67 5.38 5.09
C PHE A 38 11.68 4.51 4.32
N TYR A 39 11.68 4.63 3.00
CA TYR A 39 10.87 3.78 2.11
C TYR A 39 11.17 2.30 2.36
N PHE A 40 12.43 1.90 2.30
CA PHE A 40 12.84 0.51 2.52
C PHE A 40 12.46 0.00 3.91
N SER A 41 12.70 0.81 4.95
CA SER A 41 12.35 0.49 6.33
C SER A 41 10.84 0.27 6.51
N CYS A 42 10.01 1.02 5.78
CA CYS A 42 8.56 0.81 5.77
C CYS A 42 8.18 -0.54 5.14
N LEU A 43 8.87 -0.97 4.08
CA LEU A 43 8.62 -2.28 3.46
C LEU A 43 9.03 -3.43 4.39
N GLU A 44 10.24 -3.37 4.96
CA GLU A 44 10.75 -4.40 5.88
C GLU A 44 9.87 -4.53 7.13
N TYR A 45 9.47 -3.40 7.71
CA TYR A 45 8.60 -3.41 8.87
C TYR A 45 7.17 -3.85 8.51
N GLY A 46 6.69 -3.50 7.32
CA GLY A 46 5.45 -4.03 6.75
C GLY A 46 5.46 -5.56 6.71
N GLN A 47 6.51 -6.16 6.16
CA GLN A 47 6.69 -7.63 6.12
C GLN A 47 6.65 -8.25 7.52
N THR A 48 7.37 -7.63 8.47
CA THR A 48 7.42 -8.10 9.86
C THR A 48 6.04 -8.06 10.52
N LEU A 49 5.25 -7.01 10.29
CA LEU A 49 3.89 -6.91 10.81
C LEU A 49 2.95 -7.91 10.14
N TRP A 50 3.08 -8.10 8.83
CA TRP A 50 2.30 -9.07 8.08
C TRP A 50 2.46 -10.49 8.62
N THR A 51 3.70 -10.97 8.78
CA THR A 51 3.93 -12.35 9.26
C THR A 51 3.46 -12.55 10.69
N ARG A 52 3.39 -11.47 11.49
CA ARG A 52 2.79 -11.45 12.84
C ARG A 52 1.26 -11.32 12.85
N ARG A 53 0.59 -11.52 11.70
CA ARG A 53 -0.87 -11.43 11.53
C ARG A 53 -1.44 -10.02 11.79
N LEU A 54 -0.63 -8.97 11.64
CA LEU A 54 -1.04 -7.57 11.82
C LEU A 54 -1.29 -6.89 10.47
N ALA A 55 -2.20 -7.46 9.66
CA ALA A 55 -2.44 -7.03 8.28
C ALA A 55 -2.77 -5.53 8.15
N ALA A 56 -3.70 -5.00 8.95
CA ALA A 56 -4.03 -3.58 8.94
C ALA A 56 -2.79 -2.69 9.18
N ARG A 57 -1.92 -3.05 10.12
CA ARG A 57 -0.70 -2.28 10.42
C ARG A 57 0.35 -2.42 9.34
N SER A 58 0.42 -3.58 8.68
CA SER A 58 1.25 -3.76 7.48
C SER A 58 0.82 -2.79 6.38
N LEU A 59 -0.48 -2.68 6.10
CA LEU A 59 -0.98 -1.74 5.07
C LEU A 59 -0.61 -0.29 5.41
N LEU A 60 -0.73 0.12 6.68
CA LEU A 60 -0.30 1.46 7.11
C LEU A 60 1.20 1.71 6.89
N CYS A 61 2.04 0.68 6.91
CA CYS A 61 3.46 0.82 6.55
C CYS A 61 3.64 0.99 5.04
N LEU A 62 2.87 0.27 4.23
CA LEU A 62 2.88 0.44 2.77
C LEU A 62 2.37 1.84 2.35
N ASP A 63 1.35 2.37 3.04
CA ASP A 63 0.88 3.75 2.87
C ASP A 63 2.00 4.76 3.14
N ARG A 64 2.78 4.53 4.20
CA ARG A 64 3.93 5.36 4.53
C ARG A 64 5.04 5.27 3.48
N ALA A 65 5.30 4.07 2.95
CA ALA A 65 6.24 3.88 1.85
C ALA A 65 5.78 4.63 0.58
N LEU A 66 4.50 4.57 0.22
CA LEU A 66 3.94 5.36 -0.89
C LEU A 66 4.01 6.87 -0.66
N GLY A 67 4.06 7.30 0.60
CA GLY A 67 4.26 8.70 0.99
C GLY A 67 5.71 9.15 1.14
N ALA A 68 6.70 8.28 0.88
CA ALA A 68 8.12 8.60 1.00
C ALA A 68 8.55 9.69 0.01
N ASP A 69 9.58 10.46 0.37
CA ASP A 69 10.22 11.47 -0.47
C ASP A 69 11.16 10.86 -1.48
N LEU A 70 10.56 10.43 -2.58
CA LEU A 70 11.23 9.74 -3.66
C LEU A 70 11.01 10.53 -4.95
N THR A 71 11.98 10.43 -5.83
CA THR A 71 12.00 11.05 -7.17
C THR A 71 11.75 10.02 -8.26
N GLY A 72 11.99 8.73 -7.98
CA GLY A 72 11.87 7.62 -8.92
C GLY A 72 13.21 7.00 -9.31
N ASP A 73 14.31 7.74 -9.11
CA ASP A 73 15.66 7.30 -9.49
C ASP A 73 16.41 6.58 -8.37
N GLU A 74 15.82 6.50 -7.17
CA GLU A 74 16.45 5.88 -6.01
C GLU A 74 16.81 4.42 -6.30
N PRO A 75 18.05 3.96 -6.00
CA PRO A 75 18.48 2.60 -6.29
C PRO A 75 17.58 1.52 -5.69
N VAL A 76 16.98 1.78 -4.53
CA VAL A 76 16.04 0.87 -3.86
C VAL A 76 14.84 0.52 -4.75
N LEU A 77 14.38 1.45 -5.60
CA LEU A 77 13.21 1.25 -6.46
C LEU A 77 13.46 0.25 -7.59
N ARG A 78 14.72 -0.03 -7.93
CA ARG A 78 15.08 -1.06 -8.92
C ARG A 78 14.84 -2.47 -8.40
N GLN A 79 15.04 -2.68 -7.10
CA GLN A 79 14.83 -3.97 -6.46
C GLN A 79 13.43 -4.08 -5.85
N TRP A 80 12.94 -2.98 -5.28
CA TRP A 80 11.65 -2.89 -4.61
C TRP A 80 10.85 -1.73 -5.19
N PRO A 81 10.04 -1.98 -6.25
CA PRO A 81 9.18 -0.96 -6.84
C PRO A 81 8.13 -0.45 -5.86
N LEU A 82 7.52 0.71 -6.15
CA LEU A 82 6.40 1.25 -5.36
C LEU A 82 5.38 0.14 -5.02
N PRO A 83 4.91 0.04 -3.76
CA PRO A 83 4.38 -1.21 -3.21
C PRO A 83 2.93 -1.52 -3.62
N TYR A 84 2.52 -1.20 -4.85
CA TYR A 84 1.19 -1.55 -5.37
C TYR A 84 0.99 -3.08 -5.41
N ALA A 85 2.00 -3.82 -5.87
CA ALA A 85 1.95 -5.29 -5.90
C ALA A 85 1.87 -5.89 -4.48
N ALA A 86 2.64 -5.34 -3.53
CA ALA A 86 2.58 -5.76 -2.14
C ALA A 86 1.22 -5.44 -1.49
N MET A 87 0.67 -4.24 -1.76
CA MET A 87 -0.66 -3.83 -1.31
C MET A 87 -1.74 -4.79 -1.82
N ALA A 88 -1.75 -5.05 -3.14
CA ALA A 88 -2.69 -5.98 -3.77
C ALA A 88 -2.56 -7.40 -3.21
N TRP A 89 -1.33 -7.88 -3.03
CA TRP A 89 -1.08 -9.21 -2.49
C TRP A 89 -1.59 -9.35 -1.06
N CYS A 90 -1.29 -8.40 -0.17
CA CYS A 90 -1.77 -8.42 1.23
C CYS A 90 -3.30 -8.36 1.30
N LEU A 91 -3.95 -7.52 0.48
CA LEU A 91 -5.41 -7.45 0.41
C LEU A 91 -6.05 -8.77 -0.04
N THR A 92 -5.41 -9.45 -1.00
CA THR A 92 -5.90 -10.74 -1.53
C THR A 92 -5.69 -11.89 -0.53
N HIS A 93 -4.56 -11.89 0.19
CA HIS A 93 -4.12 -13.03 1.00
C HIS A 93 -4.40 -12.87 2.50
N THR A 94 -5.12 -11.83 2.92
CA THR A 94 -5.49 -11.68 4.33
C THR A 94 -6.48 -12.77 4.71
N PRO A 95 -6.13 -13.68 5.65
CA PRO A 95 -7.03 -14.76 6.02
C PRO A 95 -8.26 -14.26 6.77
N GLU A 96 -9.32 -15.07 6.76
CA GLU A 96 -10.46 -14.86 7.65
C GLU A 96 -9.99 -14.79 9.12
N GLY A 97 -10.64 -13.92 9.90
CA GLY A 97 -10.29 -13.68 11.30
C GLY A 97 -9.04 -12.79 11.52
N VAL A 98 -8.31 -12.41 10.47
CA VAL A 98 -7.25 -11.39 10.56
C VAL A 98 -7.83 -10.01 10.26
N PHE A 99 -7.70 -9.09 11.21
CA PHE A 99 -8.24 -7.74 11.07
C PHE A 99 -7.46 -6.92 10.02
N ILE A 100 -8.19 -6.45 9.00
CA ILE A 100 -7.70 -5.52 7.96
C ILE A 100 -8.58 -4.25 7.81
N GLY A 101 -9.73 -4.20 8.50
CA GLY A 101 -10.70 -3.11 8.37
C GLY A 101 -11.47 -3.16 7.04
N ASN A 102 -11.93 -2.00 6.56
CA ASN A 102 -12.52 -1.84 5.23
C ASN A 102 -11.55 -1.02 4.34
N PRO A 103 -10.73 -1.68 3.51
CA PRO A 103 -9.78 -1.03 2.62
C PRO A 103 -10.38 0.03 1.70
N ARG A 104 -11.60 -0.17 1.18
CA ARG A 104 -12.27 0.83 0.34
C ARG A 104 -12.46 2.15 1.09
N VAL A 105 -13.04 2.08 2.29
CA VAL A 105 -13.28 3.27 3.13
C VAL A 105 -11.97 3.89 3.63
N HIS A 106 -11.00 3.04 4.00
CA HIS A 106 -9.67 3.49 4.41
C HIS A 106 -9.05 4.41 3.36
N PHE A 107 -8.95 3.94 2.11
CA PHE A 107 -8.31 4.72 1.05
C PHE A 107 -9.13 5.94 0.62
N GLN A 108 -10.48 5.86 0.62
CA GLN A 108 -11.34 7.04 0.41
C GLN A 108 -11.00 8.15 1.40
N HIS A 109 -10.94 7.83 2.69
CA HIS A 109 -10.60 8.79 3.74
C HIS A 109 -9.15 9.24 3.68
N TYR A 110 -8.24 8.33 3.35
CA TYR A 110 -6.83 8.63 3.29
C TYR A 110 -6.52 9.64 2.18
N ALA A 111 -7.12 9.47 1.00
CA ALA A 111 -6.98 10.42 -0.12
C ALA A 111 -7.45 11.84 0.24
N GLY A 112 -8.47 11.98 1.10
CA GLY A 112 -9.00 13.27 1.55
C GLY A 112 -8.18 13.98 2.64
N ARG A 113 -7.17 13.34 3.24
CA ARG A 113 -6.41 13.86 4.40
C ARG A 113 -4.97 14.23 4.07
N MET A 114 -4.61 14.32 2.80
CA MET A 114 -3.25 14.63 2.38
C MET A 114 -2.93 16.10 2.63
N ASN A 115 -1.77 16.34 3.26
CA ASN A 115 -1.22 17.68 3.45
C ASN A 115 -0.10 17.94 2.42
N GLU A 116 0.51 19.12 2.46
CA GLU A 116 1.79 19.34 1.77
C GLU A 116 2.97 18.68 2.53
N PRO A 117 4.13 18.48 1.89
CA PRO A 117 4.41 18.63 0.46
C PRO A 117 3.82 17.48 -0.38
N ARG A 118 3.82 17.62 -1.71
CA ARG A 118 3.46 16.55 -2.67
C ARG A 118 2.05 16.00 -2.43
N ARG A 119 1.12 16.87 -2.00
CA ARG A 119 -0.25 16.51 -1.65
C ARG A 119 -0.94 15.71 -2.75
N GLU A 120 -0.88 16.21 -3.98
CA GLU A 120 -1.56 15.57 -5.12
C GLU A 120 -0.95 14.20 -5.44
N GLN A 121 0.38 14.05 -5.45
CA GLN A 121 1.03 12.76 -5.64
C GLN A 121 0.53 11.72 -4.61
N ARG A 122 0.54 12.07 -3.32
CA ARG A 122 0.11 11.16 -2.25
C ARG A 122 -1.39 10.85 -2.33
N ARG A 123 -2.21 11.84 -2.68
CA ARG A 123 -3.65 11.67 -2.91
C ARG A 123 -3.93 10.67 -4.01
N TRP A 124 -3.27 10.81 -5.16
CA TRP A 124 -3.48 9.93 -6.30
C TRP A 124 -2.91 8.53 -6.08
N ARG A 125 -1.83 8.38 -5.30
CA ARG A 125 -1.37 7.08 -4.80
C ARG A 125 -2.39 6.40 -3.88
N ALA A 126 -3.08 7.15 -3.03
CA ALA A 126 -4.17 6.62 -2.20
C ALA A 126 -5.36 6.17 -3.07
N TRP A 127 -5.76 6.95 -4.07
CA TRP A 127 -6.79 6.54 -5.03
C TRP A 127 -6.38 5.32 -5.88
N ALA A 128 -5.11 5.21 -6.23
CA ALA A 128 -4.58 4.03 -6.90
C ALA A 128 -4.74 2.76 -6.04
N CYS A 129 -4.47 2.85 -4.73
CA CYS A 129 -4.71 1.75 -3.79
C CYS A 129 -6.20 1.48 -3.55
N TRP A 130 -7.04 2.52 -3.54
CA TRP A 130 -8.50 2.36 -3.53
C TRP A 130 -8.99 1.54 -4.72
N ALA A 131 -8.47 1.80 -5.93
CA ALA A 131 -8.85 1.04 -7.12
C ALA A 131 -8.44 -0.44 -7.03
N LEU A 132 -7.25 -0.72 -6.47
CA LEU A 132 -6.83 -2.10 -6.18
C LEU A 132 -7.79 -2.78 -5.19
N ALA A 133 -8.13 -2.10 -4.09
CA ALA A 133 -9.09 -2.63 -3.11
C ALA A 133 -10.47 -2.90 -3.72
N ARG A 134 -10.95 -2.03 -4.61
CA ARG A 134 -12.21 -2.21 -5.34
C ARG A 134 -12.18 -3.40 -6.30
N ALA A 135 -11.05 -3.62 -6.97
CA ALA A 135 -10.90 -4.76 -7.88
C ALA A 135 -10.83 -6.09 -7.12
N ILE A 136 -10.12 -6.13 -6.00
CA ILE A 136 -9.90 -7.36 -5.20
C ILE A 136 -11.14 -7.70 -4.35
N GLN A 137 -11.79 -6.69 -3.76
CA GLN A 137 -12.90 -6.87 -2.83
C GLN A 137 -14.11 -6.00 -3.25
N PRO A 138 -14.76 -6.30 -4.40
CA PRO A 138 -15.80 -5.44 -4.97
C PRO A 138 -17.05 -5.29 -4.11
N SER A 139 -17.31 -6.28 -3.24
CA SER A 139 -18.44 -6.29 -2.30
C SER A 139 -18.29 -5.33 -1.11
N LEU A 140 -17.09 -4.78 -0.88
CA LEU A 140 -16.90 -3.84 0.23
C LEU A 140 -17.71 -2.55 0.02
N PRO A 141 -18.55 -2.17 1.00
CA PRO A 141 -19.31 -0.94 0.92
C PRO A 141 -18.39 0.28 1.03
N GLY A 142 -18.76 1.36 0.36
CA GLY A 142 -18.18 2.69 0.63
C GLY A 142 -18.72 3.27 1.93
N ASP A 143 -18.22 4.42 2.35
CA ASP A 143 -18.74 5.10 3.53
C ASP A 143 -20.09 5.77 3.21
N PRO A 144 -21.21 5.34 3.82
CA PRO A 144 -22.53 5.93 3.55
C PRO A 144 -22.65 7.38 4.05
N ARG A 145 -21.77 7.82 4.96
CA ARG A 145 -21.78 9.17 5.54
C ARG A 145 -20.83 10.12 4.83
N HIS A 146 -19.97 9.61 3.95
CA HIS A 146 -18.97 10.40 3.26
C HIS A 146 -19.12 10.25 1.74
N VAL A 147 -19.94 11.11 1.16
CA VAL A 147 -20.17 11.13 -0.29
C VAL A 147 -19.01 11.84 -0.99
N ILE A 148 -17.99 11.07 -1.37
CA ILE A 148 -16.88 11.54 -2.19
C ILE A 148 -17.10 11.06 -3.64
N ARG A 149 -16.81 11.91 -4.62
CA ARG A 149 -16.72 11.48 -6.02
C ARG A 149 -15.53 10.52 -6.16
N GLU A 150 -15.83 9.23 -6.32
CA GLU A 150 -14.82 8.21 -6.63
C GLU A 150 -14.28 8.45 -8.05
N PRO A 151 -12.94 8.55 -8.24
CA PRO A 151 -12.36 8.77 -9.56
C PRO A 151 -12.43 7.50 -10.42
N SER A 152 -12.44 7.69 -11.74
CA SER A 152 -12.30 6.57 -12.66
C SER A 152 -10.86 6.03 -12.69
N THR A 153 -10.66 4.81 -13.17
CA THR A 153 -9.31 4.26 -13.39
C THR A 153 -8.51 5.08 -14.39
N ALA A 154 -9.16 5.64 -15.42
CA ALA A 154 -8.53 6.54 -16.39
C ALA A 154 -8.08 7.85 -15.74
N GLU A 155 -8.91 8.43 -14.87
CA GLU A 155 -8.57 9.65 -14.12
C GLU A 155 -7.39 9.39 -13.16
N ILE A 156 -7.39 8.26 -12.45
CA ILE A 156 -6.24 7.88 -11.61
C ILE A 156 -4.98 7.77 -12.46
N ALA A 157 -5.04 7.10 -13.61
CA ALA A 157 -3.89 6.94 -14.51
C ALA A 157 -3.32 8.29 -14.96
N GLU A 158 -4.19 9.20 -15.42
CA GLU A 158 -3.79 10.55 -15.85
C GLU A 158 -3.08 11.31 -14.73
N GLN A 159 -3.61 11.21 -13.51
CA GLN A 159 -3.10 11.95 -12.38
C GLN A 159 -1.82 11.36 -11.80
N LEU A 160 -1.66 10.03 -11.83
CA LEU A 160 -0.38 9.38 -11.56
C LEU A 160 0.67 9.75 -12.62
N ALA A 161 0.29 9.87 -13.89
CA ALA A 161 1.23 10.31 -14.93
C ALA A 161 1.67 11.78 -14.74
N ARG A 162 0.77 12.61 -14.23
CA ARG A 162 1.02 14.03 -13.96
C ARG A 162 1.83 14.30 -12.69
N HIS A 163 1.59 13.55 -11.62
CA HIS A 163 2.10 13.84 -10.28
C HIS A 163 3.03 12.75 -9.71
N GLY A 164 2.97 11.54 -10.25
CA GLY A 164 3.82 10.41 -9.86
C GLY A 164 5.20 10.45 -10.50
N HIS A 165 5.96 9.39 -10.28
CA HIS A 165 7.27 9.22 -10.92
C HIS A 165 7.13 8.68 -12.35
N PRO A 166 8.17 8.86 -13.19
CA PRO A 166 8.25 8.15 -14.47
C PRO A 166 7.99 6.65 -14.30
N GLY A 167 7.10 6.10 -15.14
CA GLY A 167 6.74 4.67 -15.11
C GLY A 167 5.74 4.24 -14.02
N GLU A 168 5.41 5.11 -13.05
CA GLU A 168 4.50 4.76 -11.94
C GLU A 168 3.10 4.34 -12.43
N THR A 169 2.59 5.03 -13.45
CA THR A 169 1.27 4.71 -14.03
C THR A 169 1.25 3.31 -14.63
N ALA A 170 2.27 2.95 -15.41
CA ALA A 170 2.37 1.62 -16.02
C ALA A 170 2.54 0.53 -14.95
N LEU A 171 3.33 0.79 -13.91
CA LEU A 171 3.49 -0.10 -12.76
C LEU A 171 2.14 -0.39 -12.10
N TRP A 172 1.37 0.66 -11.76
CA TRP A 172 0.06 0.51 -11.13
C TRP A 172 -0.95 -0.20 -12.05
N GLN A 173 -1.01 0.17 -13.33
CA GLN A 173 -1.92 -0.46 -14.29
C GLN A 173 -1.64 -1.95 -14.47
N GLY A 174 -0.36 -2.37 -14.49
CA GLY A 174 0.00 -3.79 -14.56
C GLY A 174 -0.51 -4.60 -13.37
N VAL A 175 -0.41 -4.03 -12.16
CA VAL A 175 -0.96 -4.65 -10.94
C VAL A 175 -2.49 -4.69 -11.01
N LEU A 176 -3.14 -3.57 -11.36
CA LEU A 176 -4.60 -3.50 -11.44
C LEU A 176 -5.16 -4.51 -12.45
N ALA A 177 -4.53 -4.67 -13.62
CA ALA A 177 -4.93 -5.64 -14.62
C ALA A 177 -4.87 -7.08 -14.07
N THR A 178 -3.84 -7.41 -13.28
CA THR A 178 -3.72 -8.71 -12.62
C THR A 178 -4.85 -8.93 -11.61
N CYS A 179 -5.20 -7.91 -10.81
CA CYS A 179 -6.31 -7.99 -9.85
C CYS A 179 -7.66 -8.23 -10.55
N VAL A 180 -7.93 -7.53 -11.65
CA VAL A 180 -9.18 -7.69 -12.41
C VAL A 180 -9.27 -9.07 -13.08
N ALA A 181 -8.16 -9.56 -13.64
CA ALA A 181 -8.11 -10.89 -14.24
C ALA A 181 -8.33 -12.00 -13.19
N GLY A 182 -7.72 -11.86 -12.01
CA GLY A 182 -7.90 -12.79 -10.89
C GLY A 182 -9.33 -12.82 -10.34
N ALA A 183 -10.02 -11.66 -10.29
CA ALA A 183 -11.42 -11.59 -9.85
C ALA A 183 -12.42 -12.25 -10.83
N SER A 184 -11.99 -12.57 -12.05
CA SER A 184 -12.83 -13.17 -13.09
C SER A 184 -12.88 -14.71 -13.03
N HIS A 185 -12.13 -15.35 -12.13
CA HIS A 185 -12.17 -16.80 -11.89
C HIS A 185 -12.56 -17.07 -10.42
N PRO A 186 -13.79 -17.54 -10.13
CA PRO A 186 -14.23 -17.89 -8.78
C PRO A 186 -13.57 -19.17 -8.26
#